data_AF-A0A9D7TKW1-F1
#
_entry.id   AF-A0A9D7TKW1-F1
#
_cell.length_a   1.000
_cell.length_b   1.000
_cell.length_c   1.000
_cell.angle_alpha   90.00
_cell.angle_beta   90.00
_cell.angle_gamma   90.00
#
_symmetry.space_group_name_H-M   'P 1'
#
loop_
_entity.id
_entity.type
_entity.pdbx_description
1 polymer ?
#
loop_
_entity_poly.entity_id
_entity_poly.type
_entity_poly.pdbx_seq_one_letter_code
_entity_poly.pdbx_strand_id
1 'polypeptide(L)'
;MPFSPATMDHVAKAMSDLTRPREEKSWQLYGTDYKIAWKTGTSYGHKDAWAMGFNGRYMVGVWIGNEGGEGRFDLTGLSKAAPVMFKIFNSLPENQWFAHPPVYSKQETITLCAESGKMAGPLCKIKKKFTTDKTSYKYQHCTYHQEVWLNKNGLSISPECKEQLVQKDTFFVLPSYMEYYYRQAHGEYRIVPEHDAACMPSGTACRIIYPQQGMKIFLPKENADKQNELIAKAYHRNREAKLFWFIDNDFRIMTGKSPHDCMLNLLPGPHTLTVTDQWGNKDEVHFEIIARG
;
A
#
# COMPACT_ATOMS: atom_id res chain seq x y z
N MET A 1 22.04 -9.68 -12.55
CA MET A 1 21.77 -9.36 -13.98
C MET A 1 21.35 -7.91 -14.09
N PRO A 2 21.83 -7.15 -15.08
CA PRO A 2 21.35 -5.79 -15.32
C PRO A 2 19.87 -5.80 -15.75
N PHE A 3 19.13 -4.75 -15.39
CA PHE A 3 17.75 -4.55 -15.80
C PHE A 3 17.64 -4.35 -17.32
N SER A 4 16.48 -4.70 -17.92
CA SER A 4 16.27 -4.49 -19.35
C SER A 4 16.25 -3.00 -19.71
N PRO A 5 16.56 -2.62 -20.97
CA PRO A 5 16.50 -1.22 -21.39
C PRO A 5 15.11 -0.58 -21.17
N ALA A 6 14.03 -1.32 -21.40
CA ALA A 6 12.67 -0.85 -21.08
C ALA A 6 12.48 -0.56 -19.59
N THR A 7 12.99 -1.45 -18.73
CA THR A 7 12.92 -1.26 -17.27
C THR A 7 13.64 0.02 -16.87
N MET A 8 14.85 0.25 -17.39
CA MET A 8 15.64 1.44 -17.09
C MET A 8 14.99 2.72 -17.60
N ASP A 9 14.38 2.70 -18.78
CA ASP A 9 13.63 3.85 -19.30
C ASP A 9 12.40 4.17 -18.44
N HIS A 10 11.64 3.16 -18.01
CA HIS A 10 10.53 3.35 -17.07
C HIS A 10 10.98 3.90 -15.71
N VAL A 11 12.10 3.40 -15.17
CA VAL A 11 12.69 3.92 -13.93
C VAL A 11 13.11 5.38 -14.10
N ALA A 12 13.81 5.72 -15.18
CA ALA A 12 14.22 7.09 -15.48
C ALA A 12 13.02 8.03 -15.62
N LYS A 13 11.95 7.59 -16.29
CA LYS A 13 10.69 8.35 -16.41
C LYS A 13 10.02 8.54 -15.05
N ALA A 14 9.87 7.48 -14.25
CA ALA A 14 9.25 7.55 -12.93
C ALA A 14 10.04 8.42 -11.95
N MET A 15 11.37 8.39 -12.00
CA MET A 15 12.24 9.20 -11.15
C MET A 15 12.40 10.65 -11.62
N SER A 16 11.99 10.96 -12.85
CA SER A 16 12.00 12.33 -13.40
C SER A 16 10.62 12.99 -13.40
N ASP A 17 9.55 12.21 -13.25
CA ASP A 17 8.21 12.73 -13.03
C ASP A 17 7.99 12.98 -11.53
N LEU A 18 8.01 14.26 -11.15
CA LEU A 18 7.97 14.72 -9.76
C LEU A 18 6.56 15.08 -9.29
N THR A 19 5.52 14.78 -10.07
CA THR A 19 4.13 14.99 -9.67
C THR A 19 3.69 13.96 -8.61
N ARG A 20 4.19 14.12 -7.38
CA ARG A 20 3.73 13.33 -6.23
C ARG A 20 2.35 13.85 -5.80
N PRO A 21 1.27 13.04 -5.83
CA PRO A 21 -0.08 13.51 -5.53
C PRO A 21 -0.32 14.02 -4.09
N ARG A 22 0.67 13.95 -3.19
CA ARG A 22 0.49 14.22 -1.74
C ARG A 22 1.63 14.98 -1.04
N GLU A 23 2.70 15.37 -1.73
CA GLU A 23 3.82 16.09 -1.10
C GLU A 23 3.97 17.51 -1.65
N GLU A 24 4.40 18.43 -0.78
CA GLU A 24 4.61 19.84 -1.07
C GLU A 24 5.42 20.07 -2.36
N LYS A 25 4.98 21.07 -3.13
CA LYS A 25 5.55 21.52 -4.41
C LYS A 25 6.92 22.20 -4.25
N SER A 26 7.79 21.73 -3.37
CA SER A 26 9.11 22.32 -3.11
C SER A 26 10.07 22.17 -4.31
N TRP A 27 9.77 21.29 -5.25
CA TRP A 27 10.61 21.02 -6.44
C TRP A 27 10.62 22.16 -7.47
N GLN A 28 9.57 22.97 -7.51
CA GLN A 28 9.53 24.17 -8.37
C GLN A 28 10.61 25.18 -7.99
N LEU A 29 11.14 25.11 -6.76
CA LEU A 29 12.20 26.01 -6.27
C LEU A 29 13.59 25.64 -6.80
N TYR A 30 13.77 24.42 -7.31
CA TYR A 30 15.07 23.94 -7.83
C TYR A 30 15.12 23.94 -9.36
N GLY A 31 14.26 24.74 -10.01
CA GLY A 31 14.09 24.83 -11.46
C GLY A 31 15.40 24.76 -12.24
N THR A 32 15.69 23.58 -12.78
CA THR A 32 16.72 23.38 -13.78
C THR A 32 16.05 23.36 -15.15
N ASP A 33 16.65 24.01 -16.15
CA ASP A 33 16.14 24.00 -17.54
C ASP A 33 16.26 22.62 -18.22
N TYR A 34 16.83 21.65 -17.52
CA TYR A 34 17.11 20.30 -18.00
C TYR A 34 16.52 19.24 -17.06
N LYS A 35 16.23 18.07 -17.64
CA LYS A 35 15.56 16.96 -16.96
C LYS A 35 16.57 16.07 -16.24
N ILE A 36 16.23 15.64 -15.01
CA ILE A 36 17.05 14.74 -14.18
C ILE A 36 16.14 13.69 -13.57
N ALA A 37 16.54 12.41 -13.60
CA ALA A 37 15.91 11.35 -12.81
C ALA A 37 16.63 11.28 -11.46
N TRP A 38 15.93 11.47 -10.34
CA TRP A 38 16.61 11.49 -9.05
C TRP A 38 15.72 11.03 -7.89
N LYS A 39 16.37 10.67 -6.78
CA LYS A 39 15.71 10.21 -5.56
C LYS A 39 16.53 10.59 -4.33
N THR A 40 15.82 10.94 -3.26
CA THR A 40 16.39 11.18 -1.93
C THR A 40 16.28 9.97 -1.02
N GLY A 41 17.20 9.86 -0.07
CA GLY A 41 17.15 8.92 1.05
C GLY A 41 17.50 9.64 2.35
N THR A 42 16.86 9.23 3.46
CA THR A 42 17.18 9.72 4.81
C THR A 42 17.21 8.51 5.72
N SER A 43 18.29 8.33 6.48
CA SER A 43 18.38 7.20 7.42
C SER A 43 17.56 7.44 8.68
N TYR A 44 17.26 6.35 9.39
CA TYR A 44 16.59 6.42 10.70
C TYR A 44 17.45 7.18 11.71
N GLY A 45 16.81 8.05 12.50
CA GLY A 45 17.51 8.95 13.41
C GLY A 45 18.24 10.10 12.72
N HIS A 46 17.99 10.35 11.43
CA HIS A 46 18.57 11.45 10.66
C HIS A 46 20.10 11.51 10.71
N LYS A 47 20.76 10.37 10.46
CA LYS A 47 22.23 10.24 10.48
C LYS A 47 22.87 10.46 9.12
N ASP A 48 22.11 10.16 8.06
CA ASP A 48 22.55 10.19 6.67
C ASP A 48 21.49 10.87 5.82
N ALA A 49 21.92 11.86 5.04
CA ALA A 49 21.14 12.45 3.96
C ALA A 49 21.77 12.06 2.62
N TRP A 50 20.99 11.36 1.79
CA TRP A 50 21.40 10.95 0.44
C TRP A 50 20.54 11.64 -0.62
N ALA A 51 21.18 12.00 -1.73
CA ALA A 51 20.52 12.31 -2.98
C ALA A 51 21.30 11.68 -4.13
N MET A 52 20.61 10.95 -5.00
CA MET A 52 21.20 10.39 -6.21
C MET A 52 20.38 10.81 -7.41
N GLY A 53 21.04 11.27 -8.46
CA GLY A 53 20.42 11.71 -9.69
C GLY A 53 21.25 11.35 -10.91
N PHE A 54 20.58 11.20 -12.04
CA PHE A 54 21.24 10.92 -13.32
C PHE A 54 20.47 11.51 -14.50
N ASN A 55 21.20 11.76 -15.58
CA ASN A 55 20.66 12.11 -16.90
C ASN A 55 21.36 11.25 -17.98
N GLY A 56 21.31 11.66 -19.25
CA GLY A 56 21.91 10.91 -20.35
C GLY A 56 23.44 10.90 -20.35
N ARG A 57 24.10 11.74 -19.54
CA ARG A 57 25.56 11.95 -19.55
C ARG A 57 26.24 11.76 -18.19
N TYR A 58 25.58 12.16 -17.11
CA TYR A 58 26.14 12.17 -15.76
C TYR A 58 25.26 11.41 -14.78
N MET A 59 25.93 10.83 -13.78
CA MET A 59 25.32 10.35 -12.54
C MET A 59 26.01 11.06 -11.38
N VAL A 60 25.23 11.68 -10.50
CA VAL A 60 25.70 12.41 -9.33
C VAL A 60 25.08 11.81 -8.10
N GLY A 61 25.91 11.41 -7.14
CA GLY A 61 25.51 10.98 -5.81
C GLY A 61 26.08 11.94 -4.77
N VAL A 62 25.24 12.38 -3.85
CA VAL A 62 25.63 13.22 -2.71
C VAL A 62 25.21 12.52 -1.43
N TRP A 63 26.16 12.38 -0.52
CA TRP A 63 25.92 12.01 0.86
C TRP A 63 26.37 13.14 1.78
N ILE A 64 25.59 13.37 2.83
CA ILE A 64 25.93 14.28 3.91
C ILE A 64 25.60 13.57 5.22
N GLY A 65 26.59 13.51 6.11
CA GLY A 65 26.47 12.94 7.44
C GLY A 65 27.62 13.37 8.33
N ASN A 66 27.46 13.13 9.63
CA ASN A 66 28.54 13.32 10.59
C ASN A 66 29.45 12.09 10.57
N GLU A 67 30.75 12.29 10.66
CA GLU A 67 31.73 11.20 10.70
C GLU A 67 31.46 10.20 11.83
N GLY A 68 31.01 10.69 13.00
CA GLY A 68 30.62 9.87 14.15
C GLY A 68 29.24 9.20 14.04
N GLY A 69 28.49 9.42 12.96
CA GLY A 69 27.15 8.86 12.78
C GLY A 69 26.08 9.44 13.73
N GLU A 70 26.36 10.59 14.33
CA GLU A 70 25.40 11.32 15.15
C GLU A 70 24.25 11.87 14.31
N GLY A 71 23.03 11.65 14.77
CA GLY A 71 21.82 12.11 14.10
C GLY A 71 21.55 13.59 14.33
N ARG A 72 20.99 14.27 13.33
CA ARG A 72 20.54 15.67 13.46
C ARG A 72 19.21 15.86 12.75
N PHE A 73 18.21 16.41 13.43
CA PHE A 73 16.83 16.47 12.93
C PHE A 73 16.68 17.12 11.54
N ASP A 74 17.52 18.11 11.22
CA ASP A 74 17.52 18.80 9.92
C ASP A 74 18.34 18.08 8.83
N LEU A 75 18.95 16.93 9.12
CA LEU A 75 19.74 16.15 8.18
C LEU A 75 18.85 15.22 7.34
N THR A 76 18.12 15.81 6.39
CA THR A 76 17.29 15.04 5.45
C THR A 76 17.85 15.12 4.03
N GLY A 77 17.66 14.04 3.25
CA GLY A 77 18.09 14.01 1.84
C GLY A 77 17.50 15.16 1.02
N LEU A 78 16.25 15.56 1.32
CA LEU A 78 15.54 16.66 0.67
C LEU A 78 16.16 18.03 0.96
N SER A 79 16.52 18.31 2.21
CA SER A 79 16.95 19.65 2.63
C SER A 79 18.46 19.88 2.57
N LYS A 80 19.26 18.81 2.60
CA LYS A 80 20.74 18.90 2.63
C LYS A 80 21.39 18.35 1.36
N ALA A 81 21.16 17.08 1.04
CA ALA A 81 21.88 16.41 -0.05
C ALA A 81 21.38 16.84 -1.44
N ALA A 82 20.06 16.94 -1.63
CA ALA A 82 19.48 17.31 -2.93
C ALA A 82 19.91 18.70 -3.42
N PRO A 83 19.92 19.78 -2.60
CA PRO A 83 20.42 21.09 -3.04
C PRO A 83 21.87 21.07 -3.54
N VAL A 84 22.75 20.30 -2.89
CA VAL A 84 24.14 20.15 -3.32
C VAL A 84 24.21 19.40 -4.65
N MET A 85 23.44 18.32 -4.81
CA MET A 85 23.36 17.56 -6.05
C MET A 85 22.90 18.45 -7.23
N PHE A 86 21.87 19.27 -7.05
CA PHE A 86 21.41 20.19 -8.10
C PHE A 86 22.42 21.29 -8.41
N LYS A 87 23.17 21.80 -7.43
CA LYS A 87 24.29 22.72 -7.67
C LYS A 87 25.38 22.08 -8.51
N ILE A 88 25.71 20.82 -8.25
CA ILE A 88 26.68 20.06 -9.07
C ILE A 88 26.16 19.95 -10.50
N PHE A 89 24.93 19.48 -10.69
CA PHE A 89 24.34 19.42 -12.03
C PHE A 89 24.37 20.80 -12.73
N ASN A 90 24.01 21.89 -12.06
CA ASN A 90 24.05 23.24 -12.65
C ASN A 90 25.45 23.69 -13.08
N SER A 91 26.52 23.09 -12.51
CA SER A 91 27.90 23.36 -12.91
C SER A 91 28.42 22.46 -14.04
N LEU A 92 27.73 21.35 -14.34
CA LEU A 92 28.16 20.40 -15.35
C LEU A 92 27.76 20.87 -16.76
N PRO A 93 28.67 20.86 -17.75
CA PRO A 93 28.35 21.24 -19.12
C PRO A 93 27.54 20.14 -19.82
N GLU A 94 26.69 20.53 -20.77
CA GLU A 94 25.93 19.61 -21.62
C GLU A 94 25.03 18.64 -20.82
N ASN A 95 24.25 19.16 -19.86
CA ASN A 95 23.23 18.40 -19.15
C ASN A 95 22.08 17.97 -20.08
N GLN A 96 22.30 16.86 -20.78
CA GLN A 96 21.35 16.34 -21.75
C GLN A 96 20.56 15.17 -21.17
N TRP A 97 19.26 15.18 -21.43
CA TRP A 97 18.43 14.00 -21.25
C TRP A 97 18.82 12.91 -22.26
N PHE A 98 18.40 11.68 -22.02
CA PHE A 98 18.58 10.60 -22.98
C PHE A 98 18.02 11.00 -24.35
N ALA A 99 18.87 10.96 -25.38
CA ALA A 99 18.55 11.46 -26.72
C ALA A 99 17.40 10.67 -27.38
N HIS A 100 17.35 9.35 -27.14
CA HIS A 100 16.32 8.47 -27.68
C HIS A 100 15.93 7.44 -26.63
N PRO A 101 14.65 7.00 -26.58
CA PRO A 101 14.27 5.84 -25.80
C PRO A 101 15.08 4.62 -26.28
N PRO A 102 15.44 3.69 -25.37
CA PRO A 102 16.19 2.52 -25.78
C PRO A 102 15.36 1.62 -26.69
N VAL A 103 16.04 0.79 -27.47
CA VAL A 103 15.38 -0.26 -28.26
C VAL A 103 14.81 -1.30 -27.31
N TYR A 104 13.49 -1.40 -27.31
CA TYR A 104 12.76 -2.37 -26.50
C TYR A 104 12.86 -3.78 -27.07
N SER A 105 12.67 -4.77 -26.22
CA SER A 105 12.49 -6.15 -26.65
C SER A 105 11.14 -6.33 -27.35
N LYS A 106 10.76 -7.56 -27.74
CA LYS A 106 9.43 -7.80 -28.31
C LYS A 106 8.37 -7.30 -27.33
N GLN A 107 7.60 -6.30 -27.75
CA GLN A 107 6.53 -5.74 -26.96
C GLN A 107 5.27 -6.63 -27.03
N GLU A 108 4.49 -6.60 -25.98
CA GLU A 108 3.15 -7.15 -25.91
C GLU A 108 2.17 -6.11 -25.37
N THR A 109 0.90 -6.23 -25.76
CA THR A 109 -0.18 -5.41 -25.21
C THR A 109 -0.96 -6.25 -24.21
N ILE A 110 -0.88 -5.86 -22.94
CA ILE A 110 -1.67 -6.45 -21.86
C ILE A 110 -2.92 -5.60 -21.57
N THR A 111 -3.93 -6.22 -20.97
CA THR A 111 -5.15 -5.53 -20.53
C THR A 111 -5.19 -5.50 -19.01
N LEU A 112 -5.14 -4.29 -18.44
CA LEU A 112 -5.18 -4.05 -17.01
C LEU A 112 -6.57 -3.62 -16.56
N CYS A 113 -6.93 -3.95 -15.34
CA CYS A 113 -8.05 -3.35 -14.63
C CYS A 113 -7.68 -1.90 -14.28
N ALA A 114 -8.51 -0.94 -14.68
CA ALA A 114 -8.21 0.47 -14.46
C ALA A 114 -8.21 0.86 -12.97
N GLU A 115 -9.00 0.16 -12.14
CA GLU A 115 -9.13 0.44 -10.70
C GLU A 115 -8.04 -0.25 -9.87
N SER A 116 -7.72 -1.52 -10.16
CA SER A 116 -6.74 -2.27 -9.36
C SER A 116 -5.29 -2.21 -9.86
N GLY A 117 -5.08 -1.82 -11.11
CA GLY A 117 -3.78 -1.93 -11.78
C GLY A 117 -3.30 -3.36 -12.09
N LYS A 118 -4.05 -4.40 -11.68
CA LYS A 118 -3.75 -5.80 -11.98
C LYS A 118 -4.23 -6.20 -13.38
N MET A 119 -3.86 -7.39 -13.86
CA MET A 119 -4.42 -7.91 -15.12
C MET A 119 -5.95 -7.96 -15.03
N ALA A 120 -6.63 -7.47 -16.06
CA ALA A 120 -8.08 -7.42 -16.05
C ALA A 120 -8.66 -8.83 -15.94
N GLY A 121 -9.53 -9.02 -14.95
CA GLY A 121 -10.37 -10.20 -14.83
C GLY A 121 -11.66 -10.09 -15.66
N PRO A 122 -12.47 -11.15 -15.71
CA PRO A 122 -13.77 -11.11 -16.38
C PRO A 122 -14.73 -10.08 -15.77
N LEU A 123 -14.64 -9.87 -14.45
CA LEU A 123 -15.50 -8.96 -13.69
C LEU A 123 -15.08 -7.48 -13.77
N CYS A 124 -13.90 -7.16 -14.29
CA CYS A 124 -13.45 -5.77 -14.40
C CYS A 124 -14.27 -5.03 -15.46
N LYS A 125 -15.08 -4.04 -15.04
CA LYS A 125 -15.89 -3.22 -15.95
C LYS A 125 -15.05 -2.24 -16.75
N ILE A 126 -14.08 -1.59 -16.10
CA ILE A 126 -13.20 -0.61 -16.73
C ILE A 126 -11.82 -1.23 -16.96
N LYS A 127 -11.42 -1.30 -18.23
CA LYS A 127 -10.18 -1.95 -18.67
C LYS A 127 -9.30 -0.95 -19.42
N LYS A 128 -7.99 -1.00 -19.19
CA LYS A 128 -6.98 -0.18 -19.85
C LYS A 128 -5.98 -1.07 -20.58
N LYS A 129 -5.73 -0.80 -21.86
CA LYS A 129 -4.64 -1.45 -22.59
C LYS A 129 -3.30 -0.81 -22.21
N PHE A 130 -2.29 -1.64 -22.00
CA PHE A 130 -0.95 -1.20 -21.65
C PHE A 130 0.07 -1.99 -22.46
N THR A 131 0.97 -1.28 -23.14
CA THR A 131 2.05 -1.91 -23.92
C THR A 131 3.28 -2.02 -23.04
N THR A 132 3.86 -3.22 -22.96
CA THR A 132 5.03 -3.51 -22.14
C THR A 132 5.95 -4.51 -22.85
N ASP A 133 7.16 -4.68 -22.35
CA ASP A 133 8.08 -5.70 -22.82
C ASP A 133 7.56 -7.08 -22.46
N LYS A 134 7.74 -8.05 -23.36
CA LYS A 134 7.39 -9.43 -23.06
C LYS A 134 8.31 -9.96 -21.96
N THR A 135 7.73 -10.35 -20.84
CA THR A 135 8.48 -10.88 -19.69
C THR A 135 8.09 -12.33 -19.39
N SER A 136 8.95 -13.06 -18.67
CA SER A 136 8.59 -14.36 -18.09
C SER A 136 7.75 -14.23 -16.81
N TYR A 137 7.51 -13.00 -16.33
CA TYR A 137 6.77 -12.74 -15.11
C TYR A 137 5.27 -12.97 -15.34
N LYS A 138 4.66 -13.77 -14.45
CA LYS A 138 3.22 -14.03 -14.49
C LYS A 138 2.49 -12.95 -13.69
N TYR A 139 1.90 -12.00 -14.40
CA TYR A 139 1.07 -10.98 -13.78
C TYR A 139 -0.16 -11.59 -13.10
N GLN A 140 -0.49 -11.11 -11.91
CA GLN A 140 -1.70 -11.53 -11.19
C GLN A 140 -2.94 -10.87 -11.80
N HIS A 141 -4.02 -11.64 -11.91
CA HIS A 141 -5.33 -11.11 -12.28
C HIS A 141 -5.97 -10.33 -11.12
N CYS A 142 -6.86 -9.40 -11.46
CA CYS A 142 -7.67 -8.69 -10.49
C CYS A 142 -8.59 -9.66 -9.75
N THR A 143 -8.48 -9.69 -8.42
CA THR A 143 -9.34 -10.46 -7.51
C THR A 143 -10.23 -9.57 -6.65
N TYR A 144 -10.17 -8.24 -6.84
CA TYR A 144 -10.93 -7.28 -6.06
C TYR A 144 -12.34 -7.06 -6.62
N HIS A 145 -12.54 -7.23 -7.93
CA HIS A 145 -13.89 -7.20 -8.49
C HIS A 145 -14.62 -8.49 -8.14
N GLN A 146 -15.67 -8.37 -7.34
CA GLN A 146 -16.48 -9.48 -6.85
C GLN A 146 -17.94 -9.28 -7.24
N GLU A 147 -18.63 -10.38 -7.51
CA GLU A 147 -20.06 -10.34 -7.74
C GLU A 147 -20.79 -10.42 -6.39
N VAL A 148 -21.72 -9.50 -6.19
CA VAL A 148 -22.56 -9.40 -5.00
C VAL A 148 -24.01 -9.53 -5.45
N TRP A 149 -24.75 -10.39 -4.77
CA TRP A 149 -26.19 -10.53 -4.97
C TRP A 149 -26.91 -9.50 -4.13
N LEU A 150 -27.95 -8.89 -4.70
CA LEU A 150 -28.76 -7.86 -4.07
C LEU A 150 -30.23 -8.28 -4.03
N ASN A 151 -30.91 -7.93 -2.93
CA ASN A 151 -32.37 -8.05 -2.79
C ASN A 151 -33.10 -6.84 -3.41
N LYS A 152 -34.44 -6.80 -3.29
CA LYS A 152 -35.29 -5.71 -3.83
C LYS A 152 -35.00 -4.36 -3.19
N ASN A 153 -34.46 -4.36 -1.97
CA ASN A 153 -34.15 -3.18 -1.18
C ASN A 153 -32.70 -2.70 -1.40
N GLY A 154 -31.92 -3.36 -2.27
CA GLY A 154 -30.52 -3.03 -2.54
C GLY A 154 -29.54 -3.50 -1.47
N LEU A 155 -29.95 -4.37 -0.54
CA LEU A 155 -29.08 -5.00 0.46
C LEU A 155 -28.40 -6.24 -0.11
N SER A 156 -27.18 -6.54 0.35
CA SER A 156 -26.44 -7.71 -0.12
C SER A 156 -26.98 -9.02 0.49
N ILE A 157 -27.04 -10.08 -0.29
CA ILE A 157 -27.60 -11.37 0.13
C ILE A 157 -26.67 -12.51 -0.25
N SER A 158 -26.75 -13.59 0.53
CA SER A 158 -25.98 -14.80 0.27
C SER A 158 -26.64 -15.63 -0.85
N PRO A 159 -25.88 -16.38 -1.67
CA PRO A 159 -26.43 -17.21 -2.75
C PRO A 159 -27.44 -18.27 -2.27
N GLU A 160 -27.38 -18.65 -0.99
CA GLU A 160 -28.28 -19.62 -0.36
C GLU A 160 -29.70 -19.09 -0.20
N CYS A 161 -29.89 -17.77 -0.16
CA CYS A 161 -31.19 -17.11 0.01
C CYS A 161 -31.92 -16.93 -1.33
N LYS A 162 -32.15 -18.05 -2.03
CA LYS A 162 -32.67 -18.06 -3.41
C LYS A 162 -34.00 -17.32 -3.59
N GLU A 163 -34.84 -17.27 -2.56
CA GLU A 163 -36.18 -16.66 -2.60
C GLU A 163 -36.16 -15.12 -2.64
N GLN A 164 -35.03 -14.49 -2.29
CA GLN A 164 -34.87 -13.02 -2.26
C GLN A 164 -33.91 -12.49 -3.33
N LEU A 165 -33.39 -13.38 -4.21
CA LEU A 165 -32.48 -13.00 -5.28
C LEU A 165 -33.20 -12.15 -6.32
N VAL A 166 -32.68 -10.94 -6.54
CA VAL A 166 -33.26 -9.99 -7.48
C VAL A 166 -32.26 -9.62 -8.56
N GLN A 167 -31.04 -9.27 -8.15
CA GLN A 167 -30.05 -8.76 -9.07
C GLN A 167 -28.63 -9.17 -8.64
N LYS A 168 -27.78 -9.37 -9.63
CA LYS A 168 -26.34 -9.52 -9.45
C LYS A 168 -25.66 -8.24 -9.93
N ASP A 169 -24.77 -7.68 -9.12
CA ASP A 169 -23.90 -6.57 -9.53
C ASP A 169 -22.45 -6.86 -9.14
N THR A 170 -21.52 -6.20 -9.80
CA THR A 170 -20.09 -6.29 -9.53
C THR A 170 -19.61 -5.07 -8.77
N PHE A 171 -18.96 -5.32 -7.64
CA PHE A 171 -18.33 -4.33 -6.77
C PHE A 171 -16.81 -4.47 -6.78
N PHE A 172 -16.10 -3.35 -6.67
CA PHE A 172 -14.67 -3.31 -6.42
C PHE A 172 -14.43 -3.36 -4.92
N VAL A 173 -14.09 -4.54 -4.40
CA VAL A 173 -13.99 -4.81 -2.96
C VAL A 173 -12.53 -4.83 -2.53
N LEU A 174 -12.15 -3.83 -1.74
CA LEU A 174 -10.83 -3.72 -1.15
C LEU A 174 -10.81 -4.27 0.28
N PRO A 175 -9.67 -4.82 0.76
CA PRO A 175 -9.47 -5.05 2.19
C PRO A 175 -9.72 -3.77 2.98
N SER A 176 -10.28 -3.86 4.19
CA SER A 176 -10.80 -2.67 4.88
C SER A 176 -9.74 -1.60 5.17
N TYR A 177 -8.48 -1.98 5.39
CA TYR A 177 -7.39 -1.00 5.54
C TYR A 177 -7.10 -0.26 4.23
N MET A 178 -7.14 -0.94 3.08
CA MET A 178 -6.99 -0.31 1.77
C MET A 178 -8.20 0.56 1.47
N GLU A 179 -9.40 0.05 1.71
CA GLU A 179 -10.66 0.78 1.51
C GLU A 179 -10.65 2.11 2.27
N TYR A 180 -10.24 2.10 3.54
CA TYR A 180 -10.18 3.30 4.37
C TYR A 180 -9.38 4.43 3.71
N TYR A 181 -8.20 4.13 3.16
CA TYR A 181 -7.37 5.13 2.47
C TYR A 181 -7.87 5.43 1.06
N TYR A 182 -8.37 4.42 0.34
CA TYR A 182 -8.85 4.54 -1.03
C TYR A 182 -10.04 5.50 -1.10
N ARG A 183 -11.02 5.33 -0.19
CA ARG A 183 -12.23 6.17 -0.12
C ARG A 183 -11.94 7.66 0.12
N GLN A 184 -10.81 8.00 0.75
CA GLN A 184 -10.43 9.40 0.96
C GLN A 184 -10.07 10.11 -0.34
N ALA A 185 -9.61 9.37 -1.36
CA ALA A 185 -9.25 9.92 -2.68
C ALA A 185 -10.29 9.61 -3.77
N HIS A 186 -11.17 8.63 -3.54
CA HIS A 186 -12.12 8.10 -4.52
C HIS A 186 -13.56 8.20 -4.00
N GLY A 187 -14.19 9.35 -4.21
CA GLY A 187 -15.58 9.61 -3.79
C GLY A 187 -16.61 8.78 -4.55
N GLU A 188 -16.25 8.30 -5.73
CA GLU A 188 -17.02 7.40 -6.59
C GLU A 188 -16.99 5.92 -6.13
N TYR A 189 -16.14 5.59 -5.15
CA TYR A 189 -16.00 4.22 -4.67
C TYR A 189 -17.32 3.72 -4.06
N ARG A 190 -17.91 2.72 -4.71
CA ARG A 190 -19.15 2.06 -4.25
C ARG A 190 -18.81 1.01 -3.20
N ILE A 191 -19.15 1.29 -1.95
CA ILE A 191 -19.11 0.29 -0.87
C ILE A 191 -20.13 -0.81 -1.16
N VAL A 192 -19.78 -2.04 -0.78
CA VAL A 192 -20.74 -3.15 -0.80
C VAL A 192 -21.88 -2.80 0.18
N PRO A 193 -23.15 -2.84 -0.26
CA PRO A 193 -24.27 -2.59 0.63
C PRO A 193 -24.28 -3.55 1.81
N GLU A 194 -24.84 -3.11 2.92
CA GLU A 194 -25.02 -3.98 4.08
C GLU A 194 -25.82 -5.24 3.73
N HIS A 195 -25.52 -6.35 4.41
CA HIS A 195 -26.22 -7.61 4.17
C HIS A 195 -27.68 -7.56 4.66
N ASP A 196 -28.61 -8.20 3.97
CA ASP A 196 -29.97 -8.33 4.49
C ASP A 196 -29.97 -9.12 5.81
N ALA A 197 -30.56 -8.56 6.86
CA ALA A 197 -30.65 -9.22 8.16
C ALA A 197 -31.52 -10.49 8.11
N ALA A 198 -32.47 -10.58 7.18
CA ALA A 198 -33.28 -11.76 6.95
C ALA A 198 -32.52 -12.88 6.20
N CYS A 199 -31.42 -12.53 5.53
CA CYS A 199 -30.56 -13.43 4.79
C CYS A 199 -29.13 -13.33 5.34
N MET A 200 -28.98 -13.62 6.64
CA MET A 200 -27.67 -13.80 7.22
C MET A 200 -27.23 -15.26 7.07
N PRO A 201 -26.05 -15.53 6.50
CA PRO A 201 -25.38 -16.78 6.83
C PRO A 201 -25.08 -16.73 8.33
N SER A 202 -25.42 -17.77 9.07
CA SER A 202 -24.97 -17.95 10.45
C SER A 202 -23.43 -17.96 10.44
N GLY A 203 -22.75 -16.85 10.78
CA GLY A 203 -21.29 -16.94 10.98
C GLY A 203 -20.39 -15.70 11.01
N THR A 204 -20.73 -14.49 10.51
CA THR A 204 -19.71 -13.41 10.49
C THR A 204 -20.27 -12.00 10.72
N ALA A 205 -20.50 -11.62 11.98
CA ALA A 205 -20.86 -10.25 12.38
C ALA A 205 -19.63 -9.34 12.65
N CYS A 206 -18.49 -9.95 12.99
CA CYS A 206 -17.21 -9.29 13.23
C CYS A 206 -16.12 -9.82 12.29
N ARG A 207 -15.14 -8.98 11.94
CA ARG A 207 -13.99 -9.35 11.10
C ARG A 207 -12.73 -8.59 11.47
N ILE A 208 -11.60 -9.27 11.53
CA ILE A 208 -10.27 -8.69 11.71
C ILE A 208 -9.83 -8.05 10.37
N ILE A 209 -9.56 -6.75 10.43
CA ILE A 209 -9.06 -5.95 9.30
C ILE A 209 -7.54 -6.09 9.20
N TYR A 210 -6.87 -6.10 10.36
CA TYR A 210 -5.43 -6.13 10.47
C TYR A 210 -5.02 -6.78 11.80
N PRO A 211 -4.07 -7.72 11.81
CA PRO A 211 -3.34 -8.26 10.65
C PRO A 211 -4.18 -9.19 9.76
N GLN A 212 -3.69 -9.49 8.56
CA GLN A 212 -4.33 -10.45 7.65
C GLN A 212 -3.73 -11.86 7.80
N GLN A 213 -4.48 -12.89 7.41
CA GLN A 213 -4.03 -14.28 7.41
C GLN A 213 -2.71 -14.45 6.65
N GLY A 214 -1.71 -15.04 7.30
CA GLY A 214 -0.38 -15.34 6.77
C GLY A 214 0.56 -14.12 6.66
N MET A 215 0.19 -12.95 7.19
CA MET A 215 0.99 -11.74 7.05
C MET A 215 2.26 -11.80 7.92
N LYS A 216 3.38 -11.32 7.37
CA LYS A 216 4.65 -11.16 8.10
C LYS A 216 4.88 -9.70 8.42
N ILE A 217 5.11 -9.38 9.69
CA ILE A 217 5.13 -8.01 10.20
C ILE A 217 6.46 -7.74 10.89
N PHE A 218 7.12 -6.67 10.47
CA PHE A 218 8.30 -6.16 11.13
C PHE A 218 7.90 -4.98 12.02
N LEU A 219 8.15 -5.09 13.32
CA LEU A 219 7.92 -4.02 14.29
C LEU A 219 9.25 -3.31 14.58
N PRO A 220 9.49 -2.11 14.01
CA PRO A 220 10.72 -1.36 14.29
C PRO A 220 10.80 -0.99 15.77
N LYS A 221 12.01 -0.96 16.34
CA LYS A 221 12.25 -0.47 17.70
C LYS A 221 12.48 1.03 17.68
N GLU A 222 11.82 1.78 18.56
CA GLU A 222 12.07 3.22 18.74
C GLU A 222 13.41 3.46 19.46
N ASN A 223 13.75 2.61 20.43
CA ASN A 223 15.04 2.59 21.15
C ASN A 223 15.34 1.15 21.60
N ALA A 224 16.56 0.86 22.09
CA ALA A 224 17.00 -0.49 22.46
C ALA A 224 15.99 -1.26 23.35
N ASP A 225 15.29 -0.54 24.23
CA ASP A 225 14.40 -1.10 25.25
C ASP A 225 12.90 -1.02 24.94
N LYS A 226 12.47 -0.37 23.84
CA LYS A 226 11.04 -0.20 23.53
C LYS A 226 10.72 -0.63 22.09
N GLN A 227 10.10 -1.80 21.97
CA GLN A 227 9.55 -2.32 20.72
C GLN A 227 8.22 -1.60 20.42
N ASN A 228 7.96 -1.29 19.14
CA ASN A 228 6.70 -0.70 18.75
C ASN A 228 5.53 -1.69 18.87
N GLU A 229 4.38 -1.17 19.27
CA GLU A 229 3.14 -1.93 19.38
C GLU A 229 2.52 -2.19 18.00
N LEU A 230 1.91 -3.37 17.85
CA LEU A 230 1.04 -3.67 16.73
C LEU A 230 -0.36 -3.11 17.01
N ILE A 231 -0.87 -2.22 16.17
CA ILE A 231 -2.26 -1.76 16.25
C ILE A 231 -3.12 -2.71 15.41
N ALA A 232 -3.70 -3.72 16.06
CA ALA A 232 -4.68 -4.60 15.45
C ALA A 232 -6.02 -3.87 15.29
N LYS A 233 -6.74 -4.16 14.20
CA LYS A 233 -7.98 -3.49 13.81
C LYS A 233 -9.04 -4.51 13.45
N ALA A 234 -10.25 -4.28 13.92
CA ALA A 234 -11.40 -5.11 13.62
C ALA A 234 -12.61 -4.25 13.28
N TYR A 235 -13.47 -4.79 12.45
CA TYR A 235 -14.75 -4.24 12.10
C TYR A 235 -15.84 -5.08 12.73
N HIS A 236 -16.87 -4.44 13.27
CA HIS A 236 -18.12 -5.08 13.60
C HIS A 236 -19.24 -4.37 12.85
N ARG A 237 -20.20 -5.13 12.32
CA ARG A 237 -21.31 -4.59 11.53
C ARG A 237 -22.18 -3.60 12.32
N ASN A 238 -22.51 -3.95 13.56
CA ASN A 238 -23.11 -3.02 14.51
C ASN A 238 -22.03 -2.14 15.16
N ARG A 239 -22.07 -0.81 14.94
CA ARG A 239 -21.11 0.15 15.52
C ARG A 239 -21.14 0.23 17.04
N GLU A 240 -22.24 -0.21 17.65
CA GLU A 240 -22.47 -0.23 19.09
C GLU A 240 -22.08 -1.56 19.75
N ALA A 241 -21.64 -2.55 18.96
CA ALA A 241 -21.21 -3.83 19.48
C ALA A 241 -19.92 -3.70 20.29
N LYS A 242 -19.66 -4.69 21.14
CA LYS A 242 -18.43 -4.83 21.90
C LYS A 242 -17.62 -5.95 21.26
N LEU A 243 -16.31 -5.75 21.12
CA LEU A 243 -15.40 -6.78 20.65
C LEU A 243 -14.43 -7.17 21.76
N PHE A 244 -14.24 -8.46 21.95
CA PHE A 244 -13.29 -9.05 22.88
C PHE A 244 -12.11 -9.58 22.08
N TRP A 245 -10.91 -9.18 22.48
CA TRP A 245 -9.68 -9.42 21.75
C TRP A 245 -8.82 -10.44 22.48
N PHE A 246 -8.33 -11.42 21.74
CA PHE A 246 -7.45 -12.47 22.25
C PHE A 246 -6.23 -12.60 21.35
N ILE A 247 -5.06 -12.78 21.93
CA ILE A 247 -3.86 -13.22 21.20
C ILE A 247 -3.39 -14.53 21.81
N ASP A 248 -3.14 -15.54 20.98
CA ASP A 248 -2.67 -16.85 21.43
C ASP A 248 -3.56 -17.46 22.53
N ASN A 249 -4.88 -17.21 22.42
CA ASN A 249 -5.94 -17.54 23.39
C ASN A 249 -5.96 -16.72 24.70
N ASP A 250 -5.03 -15.80 24.91
CA ASP A 250 -5.01 -14.89 26.06
C ASP A 250 -5.86 -13.65 25.79
N PHE A 251 -6.82 -13.37 26.69
CA PHE A 251 -7.62 -12.15 26.64
C PHE A 251 -6.73 -10.90 26.81
N ARG A 252 -6.93 -9.91 25.95
CA ARG A 252 -6.19 -8.63 25.98
C ARG A 252 -7.06 -7.49 26.44
N ILE A 253 -8.07 -7.15 25.64
CA ILE A 253 -8.96 -6.03 25.92
C ILE A 253 -10.36 -6.31 25.40
N MET A 254 -11.32 -5.53 25.88
CA MET A 254 -12.60 -5.35 25.24
C MET A 254 -12.66 -3.93 24.67
N THR A 255 -12.99 -3.79 23.39
CA THR A 255 -13.34 -2.49 22.81
C THR A 255 -14.86 -2.31 22.85
N GLY A 256 -15.29 -1.10 23.21
CA GLY A 256 -16.69 -0.69 23.17
C GLY A 256 -17.12 -0.39 21.73
N LYS A 257 -17.79 0.74 21.51
CA LYS A 257 -18.23 1.17 20.18
C LYS A 257 -17.06 1.35 19.21
N SER A 258 -17.34 1.21 17.92
CA SER A 258 -16.37 1.44 16.83
C SER A 258 -15.71 2.83 16.93
N PRO A 259 -14.40 2.99 16.61
CA PRO A 259 -13.48 2.00 16.03
C PRO A 259 -12.98 0.97 17.03
N HIS A 260 -12.76 -0.27 16.56
CA HIS A 260 -12.17 -1.33 17.37
C HIS A 260 -10.69 -1.47 17.03
N ASP A 261 -9.86 -0.77 17.81
CA ASP A 261 -8.40 -0.82 17.73
C ASP A 261 -7.84 -1.48 19.01
N CYS A 262 -6.85 -2.35 18.86
CA CYS A 262 -6.19 -3.04 19.96
C CYS A 262 -4.66 -2.92 19.80
N MET A 263 -4.00 -2.33 20.79
CA MET A 263 -2.54 -2.26 20.84
C MET A 263 -1.98 -3.55 21.45
N LEU A 264 -1.08 -4.21 20.72
CA LEU A 264 -0.49 -5.49 21.09
C LEU A 264 1.03 -5.39 21.16
N ASN A 265 1.58 -5.71 22.33
CA ASN A 265 3.02 -5.93 22.53
C ASN A 265 3.33 -7.40 22.26
N LEU A 266 3.98 -7.67 21.11
CA LEU A 266 4.22 -9.03 20.63
C LEU A 266 5.72 -9.29 20.47
N LEU A 267 6.16 -10.46 20.93
CA LEU A 267 7.51 -10.94 20.68
C LEU A 267 7.64 -11.46 19.23
N PRO A 268 8.85 -11.60 18.69
CA PRO A 268 9.04 -12.27 17.41
C PRO A 268 8.56 -13.73 17.45
N GLY A 269 7.83 -14.15 16.40
CA GLY A 269 7.27 -15.48 16.28
C GLY A 269 5.88 -15.52 15.62
N PRO A 270 5.30 -16.72 15.46
CA PRO A 270 3.93 -16.89 15.00
C PRO A 270 2.93 -16.53 16.10
N HIS A 271 1.82 -15.90 15.71
CA HIS A 271 0.74 -15.51 16.60
C HIS A 271 -0.63 -15.75 15.96
N THR A 272 -1.63 -15.98 16.80
CA THR A 272 -3.04 -16.08 16.41
C THR A 272 -3.84 -14.97 17.09
N LEU A 273 -4.43 -14.07 16.31
CA LEU A 273 -5.38 -13.07 16.80
C LEU A 273 -6.80 -13.59 16.61
N THR A 274 -7.56 -13.58 17.69
CA THR A 274 -8.98 -13.89 17.69
C THR A 274 -9.77 -12.69 18.18
N VAL A 275 -10.89 -12.42 17.52
CA VAL A 275 -11.87 -11.43 17.99
C VAL A 275 -13.23 -12.10 18.10
N THR A 276 -13.91 -11.88 19.22
CA THR A 276 -15.30 -12.32 19.41
C THR A 276 -16.21 -11.14 19.76
N ASP A 277 -17.49 -11.23 19.43
CA ASP A 277 -18.51 -10.27 19.89
C ASP A 277 -19.30 -10.79 21.10
N GLN A 278 -20.19 -9.96 21.66
CA GLN A 278 -21.02 -10.36 22.81
C GLN A 278 -22.09 -11.43 22.49
N TRP A 279 -22.28 -11.77 21.22
CA TRP A 279 -23.26 -12.75 20.75
C TRP A 279 -22.61 -14.07 20.33
N GLY A 280 -21.29 -14.20 20.48
CA GLY A 280 -20.54 -15.42 20.19
C GLY A 280 -20.06 -15.55 18.74
N ASN A 281 -20.20 -14.52 17.89
CA ASN A 281 -19.53 -14.52 16.59
C ASN A 281 -18.02 -14.36 16.80
N LYS A 282 -17.23 -15.01 15.95
CA LYS A 282 -15.77 -15.03 16.04
C LYS A 282 -15.14 -14.83 14.67
N ASP A 283 -14.02 -14.13 14.64
CA ASP A 283 -13.07 -14.15 13.53
C ASP A 283 -11.64 -14.41 14.05
N GLU A 284 -10.81 -15.03 13.23
CA GLU A 284 -9.47 -15.47 13.62
C GLU A 284 -8.48 -15.34 12.46
N VAL A 285 -7.29 -14.83 12.76
CA VAL A 285 -6.18 -14.72 11.79
C VAL A 285 -4.87 -15.19 12.40
N HIS A 286 -4.04 -15.79 11.58
CA HIS A 286 -2.68 -16.22 11.91
C HIS A 286 -1.68 -15.29 11.22
N PHE A 287 -0.65 -14.83 11.92
CA PHE A 287 0.38 -13.94 11.38
C PHE A 287 1.71 -14.18 12.09
N GLU A 288 2.79 -13.58 11.59
CA GLU A 288 4.14 -13.74 12.13
C GLU A 288 4.80 -12.38 12.37
N ILE A 289 5.34 -12.17 13.57
CA ILE A 289 6.24 -11.05 13.87
C ILE A 289 7.67 -11.50 13.54
N ILE A 290 8.30 -10.83 12.59
CA ILE A 290 9.68 -11.13 12.18
C ILE A 290 10.68 -10.30 12.98
N ALA A 291 11.67 -10.97 13.58
CA ALA A 291 12.84 -10.31 14.15
C ALA A 291 13.76 -9.80 13.03
N ARG A 292 14.52 -8.74 13.30
CA ARG A 292 15.68 -8.42 12.47
C ARG A 292 16.73 -9.50 12.71
N GLY A 293 17.09 -10.22 11.64
CA GLY A 293 18.37 -10.93 11.58
C GLY A 293 19.54 -9.98 11.41
#